data_AF-A0A2V5P1K7-F1
#
_entry.id   AF-A0A2V5P1K7-F1
#
_cell.length_a   1.000
_cell.length_b   1.000
_cell.length_c   1.000
_cell.angle_alpha   90.00
_cell.angle_beta   90.00
_cell.angle_gamma   90.00
#
_symmetry.space_group_name_H-M   'P 1'
#
loop_
_entity.id
_entity.type
_entity.pdbx_description
1 polymer ?
#
loop_
_entity_poly.entity_id
_entity_poly.type
_entity_poly.pdbx_seq_one_letter_code
_entity_poly.pdbx_strand_id
1 'polypeptide(L)' 'FDDRIVALLNDDTTEVGSVHLGIVHVFKLAKPKVQKREAMITGLTFLPKEELRSRRETMETWSQICLDSLERLLG' A
#
# COMPACT_ATOMS: atom_id res chain seq x y z
N PHE A 1 -5.60 -6.90 -15.54
CA PHE A 1 -4.96 -5.81 -14.77
C PHE A 1 -3.51 -5.77 -15.22
N ASP A 2 -2.82 -4.65 -14.99
CA ASP A 2 -1.37 -4.55 -15.19
C ASP A 2 -0.71 -4.59 -13.81
N ASP A 3 0.29 -5.44 -13.63
CA ASP A 3 1.11 -5.55 -12.41
C ASP A 3 2.52 -5.09 -12.72
N ARG A 4 3.08 -4.27 -11.83
CA ARG A 4 4.46 -3.82 -11.92
C ARG A 4 5.11 -3.83 -10.54
N ILE A 5 6.29 -4.44 -10.46
CA ILE A 5 7.21 -4.21 -9.34
C ILE A 5 7.81 -2.82 -9.51
N VAL A 6 7.65 -1.97 -8.50
CA VAL A 6 8.06 -0.57 -8.55
C VAL A 6 9.13 -0.21 -7.53
N ALA A 7 9.27 -0.99 -6.45
CA ALA A 7 10.27 -0.75 -5.42
C ALA A 7 10.55 -2.00 -4.57
N LEU A 8 11.68 -1.97 -3.88
CA LEU A 8 11.95 -2.80 -2.70
C LEU A 8 11.78 -1.92 -1.45
N LEU A 9 11.21 -2.47 -0.40
CA LEU A 9 11.00 -1.81 0.89
C LEU A 9 11.83 -2.54 1.94
N ASN A 10 12.83 -1.86 2.48
CA ASN A 10 13.63 -2.33 3.62
C ASN A 10 13.54 -1.27 4.72
N ASP A 11 12.88 -1.60 5.82
CA ASP A 11 12.54 -0.66 6.89
C ASP A 11 12.99 -1.21 8.24
N ASP A 12 14.09 -0.67 8.77
CA ASP A 12 14.67 -1.11 10.05
C ASP A 12 14.11 -0.33 11.26
N THR A 13 13.05 0.48 11.09
CA THR A 13 12.51 1.32 12.16
C THR A 13 11.69 0.58 13.21
N THR A 14 11.29 -0.66 12.93
CA THR A 14 10.51 -1.52 13.84
C THR A 14 11.15 -2.91 13.94
N GLU A 15 10.95 -3.61 15.06
CA GLU A 15 11.44 -4.98 15.25
C GLU A 15 10.97 -5.91 14.13
N VAL A 16 9.70 -5.80 13.72
CA VAL A 16 9.15 -6.58 12.61
C VAL A 16 9.77 -6.16 11.27
N GLY A 17 9.87 -4.86 11.00
CA GLY A 17 10.43 -4.35 9.74
C GLY A 17 11.87 -4.81 9.51
N SER A 18 12.70 -4.79 10.56
CA SER A 18 14.13 -5.15 10.50
C SER A 18 14.43 -6.60 10.09
N VAL A 19 13.42 -7.47 10.04
CA VAL A 19 13.55 -8.87 9.63
C VAL A 19 12.78 -9.19 8.34
N HIS A 20 12.18 -8.20 7.67
CA HIS A 20 11.41 -8.39 6.45
C HIS A 20 11.91 -7.50 5.31
N LEU A 21 12.03 -8.10 4.12
CA LEU A 21 12.23 -7.38 2.87
C LEU A 21 10.92 -7.39 2.07
N GLY A 22 10.36 -6.21 1.82
CA GLY A 22 9.13 -6.01 1.05
C GLY A 22 9.39 -5.80 -0.43
N ILE A 23 8.50 -6.31 -1.28
CA ILE A 23 8.43 -6.00 -2.72
C ILE A 23 7.14 -5.23 -2.96
N VAL A 24 7.24 -4.03 -3.51
CA VAL A 24 6.09 -3.16 -3.74
C VAL A 24 5.58 -3.36 -5.17
N HIS A 25 4.32 -3.77 -5.28
CA HIS A 25 3.60 -3.94 -6.53
C HIS A 25 2.55 -2.85 -6.73
N VAL A 26 2.44 -2.33 -7.94
CA VAL A 26 1.34 -1.45 -8.36
C VAL A 26 0.44 -2.21 -9.34
N PHE A 27 -0.85 -2.30 -8.98
CA PHE A 27 -1.88 -2.89 -9.81
C PHE A 27 -2.73 -1.82 -10.49
N LYS A 28 -2.70 -1.76 -11.82
CA LYS A 28 -3.60 -0.89 -12.60
C LYS A 28 -4.82 -1.66 -13.07
N LEU A 29 -6.00 -1.23 -12.62
CA LEU A 29 -7.29 -1.84 -12.97
C LEU A 29 -8.06 -0.95 -13.95
N ALA A 30 -8.72 -1.56 -14.94
CA ALA A 30 -9.61 -0.83 -15.85
C ALA A 30 -10.92 -0.37 -15.18
N LYS A 31 -11.35 -1.09 -14.13
CA LYS A 31 -12.55 -0.81 -13.32
C LYS A 31 -12.26 -1.21 -11.87
N PRO A 32 -12.84 -0.54 -10.85
CA PRO A 32 -12.60 -0.82 -9.43
C PRO A 32 -13.32 -2.08 -8.94
N LYS A 33 -13.10 -3.22 -9.60
CA LYS A 33 -13.74 -4.51 -9.30
C LYS A 33 -12.83 -5.36 -8.40
N VAL A 34 -12.61 -4.91 -7.16
CA VAL A 34 -11.83 -5.66 -6.16
C VAL A 34 -12.78 -6.31 -5.16
N GLN A 35 -12.49 -7.55 -4.77
CA GLN A 35 -13.28 -8.30 -3.79
C GLN A 35 -12.36 -8.87 -2.72
N LYS A 36 -12.82 -8.88 -1.47
CA LYS A 36 -12.12 -9.54 -0.38
C LYS A 36 -12.22 -11.06 -0.53
N ARG A 37 -11.16 -11.77 -0.15
CA ARG A 37 -11.15 -13.24 -0.09
C ARG A 37 -11.25 -13.80 1.33
N GLU A 38 -11.20 -12.93 2.33
CA GLU A 38 -11.23 -13.30 3.74
C GLU A 38 -12.35 -12.55 4.46
N ALA A 39 -13.05 -13.23 5.36
CA ALA A 39 -14.21 -12.68 6.05
C ALA A 39 -13.85 -11.44 6.91
N MET A 40 -12.67 -11.47 7.53
CA MET A 40 -12.17 -10.45 8.46
C MET A 40 -11.86 -9.09 7.82
N ILE A 41 -11.64 -9.05 6.49
CA ILE A 41 -11.42 -7.78 5.79
C ILE A 41 -12.76 -7.04 5.72
N THR A 42 -12.86 -5.90 6.38
CA THR A 42 -14.05 -5.05 6.37
C THR A 42 -13.72 -3.71 5.69
N GLY A 43 -14.71 -3.06 5.08
CA GLY A 43 -14.53 -1.72 4.50
C GLY A 43 -13.62 -1.64 3.25
N LEU A 44 -13.56 -2.69 2.42
CA LEU A 44 -12.79 -2.67 1.18
C LEU A 44 -13.31 -1.58 0.22
N THR A 45 -12.52 -0.53 0.01
CA THR A 45 -12.87 0.59 -0.87
C THR A 45 -11.63 1.24 -1.48
N PHE A 46 -11.82 1.96 -2.58
CA PHE A 46 -10.82 2.89 -3.10
C PHE A 46 -11.07 4.27 -2.49
N LEU A 47 -10.00 4.94 -2.05
CA LEU A 47 -10.04 6.28 -1.50
C LEU A 47 -9.24 7.26 -2.37
N PRO A 48 -9.67 8.53 -2.47
CA PRO A 48 -8.85 9.60 -3.02
C PRO A 48 -7.55 9.78 -2.25
N LYS A 49 -6.51 10.32 -2.91
CA LYS A 49 -5.18 10.54 -2.30
C LYS A 49 -5.24 11.37 -1.02
N GLU A 50 -6.05 12.42 -1.00
CA GLU A 50 -6.20 13.29 0.18
C GLU A 50 -6.83 12.57 1.38
N GLU A 51 -7.78 11.67 1.13
CA GLU A 51 -8.36 10.84 2.18
C GLU A 51 -7.40 9.77 2.71
N LEU A 52 -6.48 9.28 1.87
CA LEU A 52 -5.40 8.40 2.34
C LEU A 52 -4.44 9.18 3.22
N ARG A 53 -4.04 10.38 2.81
CA ARG A 53 -3.15 11.28 3.58
C ARG A 53 -3.73 11.64 4.95
N SER A 54 -5.03 11.93 5.04
CA SER A 54 -5.65 12.23 6.34
C SER A 54 -5.67 11.04 7.31
N ARG A 55 -5.54 9.81 6.80
CA ARG A 55 -5.50 8.57 7.58
C ARG A 55 -4.09 8.05 7.84
N ARG A 56 -3.05 8.73 7.32
CA ARG A 56 -1.65 8.28 7.38
C ARG A 56 -1.24 7.79 8.77
N GLU A 57 -1.52 8.59 9.80
CA GLU A 57 -1.13 8.28 11.19
C GLU A 57 -1.83 7.04 11.79
N THR A 58 -2.92 6.58 11.16
CA THR A 58 -3.64 5.35 11.58
C THR A 58 -3.13 4.10 10.86
N MET A 59 -2.26 4.25 9.86
CA MET A 59 -1.72 3.15 9.07
C MET A 59 -0.47 2.57 9.72
N GLU A 60 -0.18 1.30 9.43
CA GLU A 60 1.09 0.68 9.79
C GLU A 60 2.27 1.28 8.99
N THR A 61 3.48 1.16 9.52
CA THR A 61 4.69 1.84 9.01
C THR A 61 4.93 1.63 7.51
N TRP A 62 4.81 0.41 7.00
CA TRP A 62 5.05 0.13 5.57
C TRP A 62 3.99 0.77 4.67
N SER A 63 2.74 0.87 5.14
CA SER A 63 1.67 1.58 4.44
C SER A 63 1.95 3.09 4.41
N GLN A 64 2.46 3.66 5.51
CA GLN A 64 2.90 5.06 5.56
C GLN A 64 4.03 5.33 4.57
N ILE A 65 5.07 4.48 4.54
CA ILE A 65 6.20 4.61 3.61
C ILE A 65 5.74 4.58 2.15
N CYS A 66 4.81 3.67 1.82
CA CYS A 66 4.22 3.60 0.48
C CYS A 66 3.41 4.86 0.14
N LEU A 67 2.63 5.39 1.09
CA LEU A 67 1.83 6.59 0.90
C LEU A 67 2.71 7.85 0.72
N ASP A 68 3.77 7.97 1.50
CA ASP A 68 4.72 9.09 1.41
C ASP A 68 5.48 9.08 0.08
N SER A 69 5.76 7.89 -0.44
CA SER A 69 6.41 7.70 -1.74
C SER A 69 5.43 7.58 -2.91
N LEU A 70 4.13 7.79 -2.71
CA LEU A 70 3.09 7.37 -3.67
C LEU A 70 3.29 7.95 -5.08
N GLU A 71 3.70 9.22 -5.20
CA GLU A 71 3.96 9.83 -6.51
C GLU A 71 5.10 9.14 -7.25
N ARG A 72 6.22 8.90 -6.54
CA ARG A 72 7.38 8.17 -7.08
C ARG A 72 7.03 6.73 -7.47
N LEU A 73 6.17 6.06 -6.69
CA LEU A 73 5.76 4.68 -6.96
C LEU A 73 4.84 4.56 -8.19
N LEU A 74 4.06 5.61 -8.48
CA LEU A 74 3.13 5.61 -9.61
C LEU A 74 3.75 6.06 -10.94
N GLY A 75 4.88 6.78 -10.90
CA GLY A 75 5.60 7.25 -12.09
C GLY A 75 4.99 8.50 -12.68
#